data_AF-A0A7S4QHA5-F1
#
_entry.id   AF-A0A7S4QHA5-F1
#
_cell.length_a   1.000
_cell.length_b   1.000
_cell.length_c   1.000
_cell.angle_alpha   90.00
_cell.angle_beta   90.00
_cell.angle_gamma   90.00
#
_symmetry.space_group_name_H-M   'P 1'
#
loop_
_entity.id
_entity.type
_entity.pdbx_description
1 polymer ?
#
loop_
_entity_poly.entity_id
_entity_poly.type
_entity_poly.pdbx_seq_one_letter_code
_entity_poly.pdbx_strand_id
1 'polypeptide(L)'
;MSSRNMIERVVGNVRQENGFDDSAVRKRGIRRVTFDSSNHVSVLFQVYGSVWPHVLPYCLANVLITYGVAYLKKNGIDVTIASNGHTFMSVLVSFLIVARTQITYARFMEARGYLQDTYRSCRDLIHTCSLLTCHDMCDGAKQWRQDVAYRTILLLRITMAALEFQSRSVNAMDFVDGSNKYINTEEESRSESKKRLKDWTHGKRDLSDENFRAPIVLAYNLRSEIMKQRQGGFLDKKRKDTKTYMHVNEELKVLGMVSDYVAGMLRARSLFCIHIFFCQGKKHILFFSNLTFNVFFPLLLLAICHILVQPSTA
;
A
#
# COMPACT_ATOMS: atom_id res chain seq x y z
N MET A 1 -21.91 30.12 18.38
CA MET A 1 -20.64 30.09 17.61
C MET A 1 -20.98 29.70 16.19
N SER A 2 -20.70 30.57 15.21
CA SER A 2 -21.16 30.38 13.82
C SER A 2 -20.41 29.24 13.13
N SER A 3 -21.12 28.30 12.49
CA SER A 3 -20.54 27.16 11.77
C SER A 3 -19.52 27.59 10.71
N ARG A 4 -19.61 28.82 10.20
CA ARG A 4 -18.59 29.43 9.32
C ARG A 4 -17.22 29.56 9.98
N ASN A 5 -17.16 29.99 11.24
CA ASN A 5 -15.89 30.15 11.96
C ASN A 5 -15.26 28.80 12.32
N MET A 6 -16.07 27.75 12.49
CA MET A 6 -15.59 26.39 12.69
C MET A 6 -15.03 25.83 11.39
N ILE A 7 -15.69 26.05 10.25
CA ILE A 7 -15.20 25.61 8.93
C ILE A 7 -13.95 26.40 8.52
N GLU A 8 -13.87 27.71 8.70
CA GLU A 8 -12.64 28.46 8.38
C GLU A 8 -11.47 28.07 9.28
N ARG A 9 -11.72 27.73 10.54
CA ARG A 9 -10.68 27.16 11.42
C ARG A 9 -10.30 25.74 11.01
N VAL A 10 -11.26 24.89 10.64
CA VAL A 10 -10.98 23.52 10.18
C VAL A 10 -10.27 23.56 8.82
N VAL A 11 -10.68 24.38 7.86
CA VAL A 11 -10.03 24.54 6.55
C VAL A 11 -8.68 25.24 6.71
N GLY A 12 -8.55 26.24 7.59
CA GLY A 12 -7.29 26.91 7.91
C GLY A 12 -6.29 25.99 8.62
N ASN A 13 -6.75 25.20 9.59
CA ASN A 13 -5.93 24.22 10.29
C ASN A 13 -5.66 22.99 9.44
N VAL A 14 -6.59 22.55 8.58
CA VAL A 14 -6.33 21.54 7.55
C VAL A 14 -5.38 22.11 6.50
N ARG A 15 -5.32 23.41 6.24
CA ARG A 15 -4.31 24.01 5.34
C ARG A 15 -2.93 24.16 6.02
N GLN A 16 -2.88 24.36 7.34
CA GLN A 16 -1.64 24.34 8.13
C GLN A 16 -1.15 22.92 8.46
N GLU A 17 -2.04 21.94 8.67
CA GLU A 17 -1.74 20.51 8.90
C GLU A 17 -1.66 19.71 7.59
N ASN A 18 -2.27 20.18 6.48
CA ASN A 18 -1.92 19.80 5.11
C ASN A 18 -0.77 20.65 4.53
N GLY A 19 -0.21 21.55 5.33
CA GLY A 19 1.24 21.48 5.56
C GLY A 19 1.54 20.12 6.18
N PHE A 20 1.22 19.04 5.45
CA PHE A 20 1.69 17.69 5.65
C PHE A 20 3.16 17.94 5.81
N ASP A 21 3.65 17.78 7.05
CA ASP A 21 4.93 18.33 7.44
C ASP A 21 5.96 17.71 6.51
N ASP A 22 6.22 18.42 5.42
CA ASP A 22 7.12 18.00 4.39
C ASP A 22 8.51 18.02 5.01
N SER A 23 8.70 18.61 6.21
CA SER A 23 9.89 18.44 7.02
C SER A 23 9.98 17.06 7.67
N ALA A 24 8.88 16.41 8.07
CA ALA A 24 8.87 15.02 8.56
C ALA A 24 9.07 14.00 7.42
N VAL A 25 8.55 14.27 6.21
CA VAL A 25 8.85 13.47 5.01
C VAL A 25 10.19 13.84 4.36
N ARG A 26 10.63 15.10 4.38
CA ARG A 26 11.99 15.52 3.98
C ARG A 26 13.03 14.98 4.95
N LYS A 27 12.74 14.87 6.25
CA LYS A 27 13.61 14.17 7.22
C LYS A 27 13.79 12.70 6.86
N ARG A 28 12.86 12.09 6.12
CA ARG A 28 13.00 10.73 5.58
C ARG A 28 13.73 10.65 4.24
N GLY A 29 14.12 11.79 3.65
CA GLY A 29 14.88 11.84 2.39
C GLY A 29 14.16 11.26 1.17
N ILE A 30 12.84 11.02 1.25
CA ILE A 30 12.08 10.39 0.17
C ILE A 30 11.79 11.47 -0.89
N ARG A 31 12.73 11.65 -1.83
CA ARG A 31 12.50 12.48 -3.01
C ARG A 31 11.51 11.76 -3.93
N ARG A 32 10.38 12.42 -4.23
CA ARG A 32 9.46 11.97 -5.28
C ARG A 32 10.21 11.94 -6.60
N VAL A 33 10.29 10.76 -7.22
CA VAL A 33 10.89 10.60 -8.54
C VAL A 33 9.89 11.07 -9.59
N THR A 34 10.19 12.18 -10.24
CA THR A 34 9.46 12.63 -11.43
C THR A 34 10.11 12.01 -12.66
N PHE A 35 9.37 11.13 -13.35
CA PHE A 35 9.83 10.55 -14.60
C PHE A 35 9.46 11.47 -15.76
N ASP A 36 10.46 11.94 -16.50
CA ASP A 36 10.26 12.60 -17.78
C ASP A 36 10.29 11.54 -18.88
N SER A 37 9.15 11.32 -19.54
CA SER A 37 9.02 10.33 -20.62
C SER A 37 9.77 10.72 -21.90
N SER A 38 10.18 11.98 -22.03
CA SER A 38 10.96 12.44 -23.19
C SER A 38 12.43 12.03 -23.12
N ASN A 39 12.97 11.79 -21.91
CA ASN A 39 14.39 11.57 -21.67
C ASN A 39 14.67 10.21 -21.02
N HIS A 40 14.48 9.11 -21.78
CA HIS A 40 14.73 7.74 -21.31
C HIS A 40 16.14 7.52 -20.75
N VAL A 41 17.15 8.18 -21.33
CA VAL A 41 18.55 8.07 -20.88
C VAL A 41 18.72 8.65 -19.46
N SER A 42 18.06 9.78 -19.16
CA SER A 42 18.08 10.36 -17.82
C SER A 42 17.47 9.43 -16.78
N VAL A 43 16.42 8.68 -17.16
CA VAL A 43 15.81 7.69 -16.28
C VAL A 43 16.74 6.50 -16.02
N LEU A 44 17.51 6.08 -17.04
CA LEU A 44 18.45 4.97 -16.91
C LEU A 44 19.62 5.29 -15.96
N PHE A 45 20.13 6.53 -15.99
CA PHE A 45 21.26 6.98 -15.16
C PHE A 45 20.85 7.58 -13.82
N GLN A 46 19.55 7.62 -13.51
CA GLN A 46 19.10 8.13 -12.23
C GLN A 46 19.55 7.21 -11.09
N VAL A 47 20.33 7.70 -10.12
CA VAL A 47 20.82 6.86 -9.00
C VAL A 47 19.73 6.64 -7.94
N TYR A 48 18.93 7.67 -7.66
CA TYR A 48 17.88 7.60 -6.65
C TYR A 48 16.62 6.94 -7.18
N GLY A 49 16.18 5.86 -6.54
CA GLY A 49 14.99 5.11 -6.96
C GLY A 49 15.23 4.16 -8.14
N SER A 50 16.47 4.02 -8.61
CA SER A 50 16.82 2.99 -9.59
C SER A 50 17.32 1.70 -8.92
N VAL A 51 17.49 0.68 -9.74
CA VAL A 51 18.01 -0.62 -9.33
C VAL A 51 19.53 -0.61 -9.09
N TRP A 52 20.23 0.44 -9.52
CA TRP A 52 21.69 0.50 -9.54
C TRP A 52 22.35 0.26 -8.19
N PRO A 53 21.98 0.92 -7.07
CA PRO A 53 22.64 0.71 -5.79
C PRO A 53 22.56 -0.74 -5.29
N HIS A 54 21.52 -1.46 -5.71
CA HIS A 54 21.32 -2.86 -5.35
C HIS A 54 22.07 -3.82 -6.28
N VAL A 55 22.18 -3.52 -7.58
CA VAL A 55 22.76 -4.42 -8.59
C VAL A 55 24.25 -4.20 -8.79
N LEU A 56 24.71 -2.95 -8.69
CA LEU A 56 26.10 -2.55 -8.91
C LEU A 56 27.14 -3.32 -8.08
N PRO A 57 26.97 -3.59 -6.77
CA PRO A 57 27.93 -4.39 -6.02
C PRO A 57 28.07 -5.81 -6.57
N TYR A 58 26.98 -6.43 -7.03
CA TYR A 58 27.01 -7.76 -7.64
C TYR A 58 27.67 -7.74 -9.03
N CYS A 59 27.43 -6.70 -9.82
CA CYS A 59 28.12 -6.50 -11.10
C CYS A 59 29.63 -6.33 -10.90
N LEU A 60 30.05 -5.53 -9.92
CA LEU A 60 31.46 -5.35 -9.58
C LEU A 60 32.09 -6.66 -9.11
N ALA A 61 31.41 -7.41 -8.24
CA ALA A 61 31.88 -8.73 -7.80
C ALA A 61 32.05 -9.70 -8.99
N ASN A 62 31.11 -9.72 -9.94
CA ASN A 62 31.21 -10.55 -11.13
C ASN A 62 32.40 -10.15 -12.01
N VAL A 63 32.63 -8.84 -12.23
CA VAL A 63 33.79 -8.34 -12.99
C VAL A 63 35.10 -8.74 -12.31
N LEU A 64 35.19 -8.63 -10.98
CA LEU A 64 36.37 -9.05 -10.22
C LEU A 64 36.63 -10.55 -10.33
N ILE A 65 35.58 -11.38 -10.28
CA ILE A 65 35.70 -12.84 -10.45
C ILE A 65 36.16 -13.16 -11.87
N THR A 66 35.56 -12.55 -12.89
CA THR A 66 35.97 -12.75 -14.29
C THR A 66 37.42 -12.34 -14.52
N TYR A 67 37.85 -11.21 -13.94
CA TYR A 67 39.24 -10.78 -13.99
C TYR A 67 40.17 -11.78 -13.30
N GLY A 68 39.78 -12.32 -12.14
CA GLY A 68 40.54 -13.35 -11.42
C GLY A 68 40.72 -14.63 -12.24
N VAL A 69 39.66 -15.11 -12.92
CA VAL A 69 39.74 -16.27 -13.83
C VAL A 69 40.68 -15.99 -15.01
N ALA A 70 40.60 -14.79 -15.61
CA ALA A 70 41.50 -14.41 -16.69
C ALA A 70 42.97 -14.36 -16.24
N TYR A 71 43.24 -13.89 -15.02
CA TYR A 71 44.57 -13.88 -14.42
C TYR A 71 45.10 -15.29 -14.16
N LEU A 72 44.27 -16.20 -13.61
CA LEU A 72 44.63 -17.61 -13.39
C LEU A 72 44.99 -18.33 -14.70
N LYS A 73 44.23 -18.07 -15.78
CA LYS A 73 44.51 -18.62 -17.11
C LYS A 73 45.89 -18.21 -17.63
N LYS A 74 46.32 -16.96 -17.37
CA LYS A 74 47.65 -16.48 -17.75
C LYS A 74 48.78 -17.22 -17.03
N ASN A 75 48.52 -17.73 -15.83
CA ASN A 75 49.48 -18.51 -15.04
C ASN A 75 49.47 -20.02 -15.39
N GLY A 76 48.79 -20.43 -16.46
CA GLY A 76 48.76 -21.82 -16.93
C GLY A 76 47.71 -22.70 -16.26
N ILE A 77 46.81 -22.14 -15.44
CA ILE A 77 45.70 -22.88 -14.82
C ILE A 77 44.47 -22.74 -15.71
N ASP A 78 44.08 -23.80 -16.41
CA ASP A 78 42.90 -23.80 -17.27
C ASP A 78 41.63 -24.16 -16.47
N VAL A 79 40.71 -23.21 -16.35
CA VAL A 79 39.41 -23.34 -15.64
C VAL A 79 38.26 -23.43 -16.65
N THR A 80 38.51 -23.94 -17.85
CA THR A 80 37.49 -24.02 -18.89
C THR A 80 36.38 -25.01 -18.52
N ILE A 81 35.16 -24.49 -18.40
CA ILE A 81 33.93 -25.28 -18.23
C ILE A 81 33.32 -25.51 -19.62
N ALA A 82 32.73 -26.69 -19.85
CA ALA A 82 32.03 -27.01 -21.09
C ALA A 82 30.92 -25.98 -21.42
N SER A 83 30.94 -25.43 -22.62
CA SER A 83 30.06 -24.33 -23.06
C SER A 83 28.58 -24.72 -23.14
N ASN A 84 28.27 -25.99 -23.43
CA ASN A 84 26.91 -26.47 -23.66
C ASN A 84 26.02 -26.40 -22.40
N GLY A 85 26.59 -26.60 -21.21
CA GLY A 85 25.84 -26.49 -19.95
C GLY A 85 25.44 -25.05 -19.64
N HIS A 86 26.32 -24.10 -19.97
CA HIS A 86 26.10 -22.68 -19.71
C HIS A 86 24.97 -22.11 -20.58
N THR A 87 24.92 -22.48 -21.87
CA THR A 87 23.85 -22.01 -22.77
C THR A 87 22.49 -22.52 -22.32
N PHE A 88 22.36 -23.80 -21.98
CA PHE A 88 21.11 -24.37 -21.47
C PHE A 88 20.65 -23.71 -20.16
N MET A 89 21.56 -23.54 -19.19
CA MET A 89 21.24 -22.87 -17.92
C MET A 89 20.82 -21.41 -18.14
N SER A 90 21.47 -20.69 -19.06
CA SER A 90 21.11 -19.30 -19.36
C SER A 90 19.68 -19.16 -19.91
N VAL A 91 19.23 -20.11 -20.74
CA VAL A 91 17.87 -20.15 -21.29
C VAL A 91 16.85 -20.43 -20.19
N LEU A 92 17.10 -21.42 -19.32
CA LEU A 92 16.21 -21.74 -18.20
C LEU A 92 16.06 -20.58 -17.21
N VAL A 93 17.17 -19.94 -16.85
CA VAL A 93 17.16 -18.78 -15.93
C VAL A 93 16.40 -17.61 -16.55
N SER A 94 16.62 -17.33 -17.84
CA SER A 94 15.92 -16.25 -18.55
C SER A 94 14.41 -16.48 -18.58
N PHE A 95 13.97 -17.71 -18.91
CA PHE A 95 12.56 -18.07 -18.92
C PHE A 95 11.91 -17.90 -17.53
N LEU A 96 12.58 -18.37 -16.47
CA LEU A 96 12.07 -18.27 -15.10
C LEU A 96 11.92 -16.82 -14.65
N ILE A 97 12.87 -15.95 -15.00
CA ILE A 97 12.81 -14.52 -14.69
C ILE A 97 11.63 -13.86 -15.41
N VAL A 98 11.45 -14.10 -16.71
CA VAL A 98 10.34 -13.55 -17.49
C VAL A 98 8.99 -14.01 -16.94
N ALA A 99 8.83 -15.31 -16.67
CA ALA A 99 7.59 -15.84 -16.11
C ALA A 99 7.25 -15.22 -14.73
N ARG A 100 8.23 -15.12 -13.83
CA ARG A 100 8.02 -14.52 -12.50
C ARG A 100 7.71 -13.02 -12.57
N THR A 101 8.39 -12.28 -13.44
CA THR A 101 8.15 -10.84 -13.61
C THR A 101 6.77 -10.58 -14.16
N GLN A 102 6.31 -11.37 -15.14
CA GLN A 102 4.96 -11.29 -15.68
C GLN A 102 3.87 -11.56 -14.62
N ILE A 103 4.01 -12.63 -13.83
CA ILE A 103 3.07 -12.94 -12.74
C ILE A 103 3.04 -11.81 -11.71
N THR A 104 4.22 -11.34 -11.28
CA THR A 104 4.33 -10.27 -10.28
C THR A 104 3.69 -8.98 -10.79
N TYR A 105 3.95 -8.63 -12.05
CA TYR A 105 3.37 -7.44 -12.68
C TYR A 105 1.84 -7.55 -12.80
N ALA A 106 1.31 -8.71 -13.23
CA ALA A 106 -0.12 -8.93 -13.31
C ALA A 106 -0.81 -8.75 -11.94
N ARG A 107 -0.24 -9.32 -10.88
CA ARG A 107 -0.75 -9.16 -9.50
C ARG A 107 -0.66 -7.73 -8.99
N PHE A 108 0.41 -7.02 -9.31
CA PHE A 108 0.54 -5.60 -8.98
C PHE A 108 -0.55 -4.77 -9.66
N MET A 109 -0.80 -5.02 -10.95
CA MET A 109 -1.86 -4.33 -11.70
C MET A 109 -3.26 -4.66 -11.14
N GLU A 110 -3.49 -5.91 -10.75
CA GLU A 110 -4.74 -6.33 -10.10
C GLU A 110 -4.95 -5.61 -8.75
N ALA A 111 -3.93 -5.57 -7.90
CA ALA A 111 -3.99 -4.86 -6.62
C ALA A 111 -4.24 -3.35 -6.80
N ARG A 112 -3.58 -2.73 -7.80
CA ARG A 112 -3.84 -1.35 -8.18
C ARG A 112 -5.28 -1.14 -8.63
N GLY A 113 -5.85 -2.09 -9.38
CA GLY A 113 -7.26 -2.09 -9.79
C GLY A 113 -8.20 -2.04 -8.59
N TYR A 114 -8.03 -2.93 -7.61
CA TYR A 114 -8.86 -2.93 -6.40
C TYR A 114 -8.73 -1.64 -5.59
N LEU A 115 -7.53 -1.08 -5.50
CA LEU A 115 -7.33 0.21 -4.83
C LEU A 115 -8.02 1.35 -5.60
N GLN A 116 -7.97 1.34 -6.93
CA GLN A 116 -8.69 2.31 -7.74
C GLN A 116 -10.22 2.21 -7.54
N ASP A 117 -10.75 0.99 -7.43
CA ASP A 117 -12.16 0.76 -7.15
C ASP A 117 -12.58 1.34 -5.79
N THR A 118 -11.76 1.16 -4.73
CA THR A 118 -12.07 1.73 -3.41
C THR A 118 -12.05 3.27 -3.43
N TYR A 119 -11.09 3.89 -4.12
CA TYR A 119 -11.06 5.34 -4.32
C TYR A 119 -12.28 5.84 -5.08
N ARG A 120 -12.67 5.12 -6.13
CA ARG A 120 -13.83 5.46 -6.94
C ARG A 120 -15.11 5.38 -6.11
N SER A 121 -15.31 4.31 -5.33
CA SER A 121 -16.48 4.16 -4.44
C SER A 121 -16.57 5.29 -3.42
N CYS A 122 -15.45 5.71 -2.81
CA CYS A 122 -15.44 6.84 -1.88
C CYS A 122 -15.81 8.17 -2.54
N ARG A 123 -15.31 8.44 -3.75
CA ARG A 123 -15.65 9.66 -4.49
C ARG A 123 -17.13 9.64 -4.91
N ASP A 124 -17.58 8.53 -5.47
CA ASP A 124 -18.94 8.36 -5.95
C ASP A 124 -19.95 8.44 -4.77
N LEU A 125 -19.55 8.00 -3.57
CA LEU A 125 -20.28 8.19 -2.31
C LEU A 125 -20.48 9.67 -1.99
N ILE A 126 -19.40 10.46 -1.91
CA ILE A 126 -19.47 11.89 -1.59
C ILE A 126 -20.32 12.63 -2.63
N HIS A 127 -20.13 12.33 -3.92
CA HIS A 127 -20.92 12.91 -5.00
C HIS A 127 -22.40 12.57 -4.87
N THR A 128 -22.73 11.31 -4.58
CA THR A 128 -24.12 10.87 -4.42
C THR A 128 -24.77 11.52 -3.20
N CYS A 129 -24.09 11.58 -2.05
CA CYS A 129 -24.60 12.28 -0.86
C CYS A 129 -24.83 13.78 -1.12
N SER A 130 -23.95 14.42 -1.89
CA SER A 130 -24.08 15.83 -2.27
C SER A 130 -25.25 16.06 -3.23
N LEU A 131 -25.43 15.16 -4.20
CA LEU A 131 -26.56 15.19 -5.15
C LEU A 131 -27.90 14.99 -4.44
N LEU A 132 -27.99 14.00 -3.56
CA LEU A 132 -29.23 13.69 -2.83
C LEU A 132 -29.71 14.85 -1.95
N THR A 133 -28.78 15.68 -1.49
CA THR A 133 -29.09 16.78 -0.58
C THR A 133 -28.85 18.16 -1.20
N CYS A 134 -28.72 18.23 -2.54
CA CYS A 134 -28.41 19.47 -3.25
C CYS A 134 -29.49 20.54 -3.11
N HIS A 135 -30.75 20.12 -2.98
CA HIS A 135 -31.90 21.00 -2.80
C HIS A 135 -32.16 21.33 -1.32
N ASP A 136 -31.50 20.65 -0.38
CA ASP A 136 -31.66 20.91 1.05
C ASP A 136 -30.59 21.89 1.55
N MET A 137 -31.06 23.11 1.81
CA MET A 137 -30.26 24.23 2.31
C MET A 137 -30.26 24.31 3.84
N CYS A 138 -30.90 23.38 4.56
CA CYS A 138 -30.87 23.37 6.01
C CYS A 138 -29.45 23.13 6.53
N ASP A 139 -29.11 23.75 7.66
CA ASP A 139 -27.77 23.65 8.22
C ASP A 139 -27.45 22.23 8.71
N GLY A 140 -28.47 21.46 9.10
CA GLY A 140 -28.33 20.04 9.43
C GLY A 140 -27.89 19.18 8.25
N ALA A 141 -28.48 19.36 7.07
CA ALA A 141 -28.07 18.64 5.86
C ALA A 141 -26.66 19.05 5.39
N LYS A 142 -26.31 20.34 5.51
CA LYS A 142 -24.95 20.82 5.25
C LYS A 142 -23.93 20.17 6.18
N GLN A 143 -24.22 20.15 7.48
CA GLN A 143 -23.35 19.53 8.48
C GLN A 143 -23.20 18.03 8.22
N TRP A 144 -24.30 17.31 7.99
CA TRP A 144 -24.27 15.89 7.66
C TRP A 144 -23.43 15.59 6.42
N ARG A 145 -23.59 16.37 5.33
CA ARG A 145 -22.73 16.24 4.13
C ARG A 145 -21.24 16.39 4.48
N GLN A 146 -20.91 17.39 5.31
CA GLN A 146 -19.53 17.64 5.74
C GLN A 146 -18.99 16.50 6.60
N ASP A 147 -19.80 15.95 7.50
CA ASP A 147 -19.43 14.83 8.37
C ASP A 147 -19.18 13.56 7.54
N VAL A 148 -20.06 13.23 6.59
CA VAL A 148 -19.88 12.10 5.67
C VAL A 148 -18.64 12.29 4.80
N ALA A 149 -18.42 13.48 4.25
CA ALA A 149 -17.25 13.78 3.43
C ALA A 149 -15.95 13.68 4.24
N TYR A 150 -15.93 14.24 5.46
CA TYR A 150 -14.79 14.17 6.36
C TYR A 150 -14.44 12.73 6.74
N ARG A 151 -15.43 11.93 7.15
CA ARG A 151 -15.21 10.50 7.47
C ARG A 151 -14.73 9.70 6.27
N THR A 152 -15.22 10.02 5.07
CA THR A 152 -14.75 9.39 3.83
C THR A 152 -13.29 9.73 3.51
N ILE A 153 -12.89 10.99 3.70
CA ILE A 153 -11.48 11.40 3.53
C ILE A 153 -10.58 10.70 4.55
N LEU A 154 -11.03 10.65 5.80
CA LEU A 154 -10.33 9.96 6.88
C LEU A 154 -10.16 8.47 6.57
N LEU A 155 -11.22 7.83 6.08
CA LEU A 155 -11.22 6.44 5.63
C LEU A 155 -10.16 6.19 4.54
N LEU A 156 -10.05 7.07 3.53
CA LEU A 156 -9.02 6.99 2.49
C LEU A 156 -7.59 7.14 3.05
N ARG A 157 -7.37 8.09 3.96
CA ARG A 157 -6.07 8.30 4.60
C ARG A 157 -5.60 7.05 5.34
N ILE A 158 -6.50 6.40 6.07
CA ILE A 158 -6.20 5.22 6.88
C ILE A 158 -5.99 4.00 6.00
N THR A 159 -6.69 3.92 4.88
CA THR A 159 -6.39 2.92 3.85
C THR A 159 -4.98 3.07 3.30
N MET A 160 -4.54 4.30 2.98
CA MET A 160 -3.14 4.51 2.58
C MET A 160 -2.17 4.14 3.70
N ALA A 161 -2.45 4.51 4.95
CA ALA A 161 -1.61 4.15 6.08
C ALA A 161 -1.55 2.62 6.28
N ALA A 162 -2.67 1.93 6.20
CA ALA A 162 -2.72 0.46 6.32
C ALA A 162 -1.87 -0.23 5.24
N LEU A 163 -1.88 0.31 4.02
CA LEU A 163 -1.08 -0.19 2.91
C LEU A 163 0.42 0.14 3.05
N GLU A 164 0.76 1.36 3.50
CA GLU A 164 2.16 1.77 3.66
C GLU A 164 2.84 1.09 4.86
N PHE A 165 2.13 0.94 5.98
CA PHE A 165 2.67 0.46 7.25
C PHE A 165 2.41 -1.04 7.51
N GLN A 166 2.14 -1.84 6.47
CA GLN A 166 1.85 -3.27 6.61
C GLN A 166 2.90 -4.05 7.42
N SER A 167 4.18 -3.67 7.32
CA SER A 167 5.31 -4.36 7.95
C SER A 167 5.99 -3.57 9.07
N ARG A 168 5.53 -2.35 9.36
CA ARG A 168 6.13 -1.46 10.35
C ARG A 168 5.35 -1.56 11.65
N SER A 169 6.01 -1.37 12.79
CA SER A 169 5.42 -1.39 14.13
C SER A 169 4.50 -0.19 14.45
N VAL A 170 3.91 0.45 13.44
CA VAL A 170 3.06 1.64 13.58
C VAL A 170 1.62 1.22 13.30
N ASN A 171 0.72 1.49 14.25
CA ASN A 171 -0.69 1.17 14.06
C ASN A 171 -1.33 2.23 13.15
N ALA A 172 -2.03 1.79 12.11
CA ALA A 172 -2.74 2.67 11.19
C ALA A 172 -3.81 3.53 11.91
N MET A 173 -4.33 3.04 13.04
CA MET A 173 -5.27 3.78 13.87
C MET A 173 -4.66 4.98 14.59
N ASP A 174 -3.35 4.99 14.84
CA ASP A 174 -2.70 6.10 15.56
C ASP A 174 -2.73 7.40 14.73
N PHE A 175 -2.78 7.27 13.39
CA PHE A 175 -2.97 8.40 12.48
C PHE A 175 -4.34 9.07 12.63
N VAL A 176 -5.34 8.33 13.10
CA VAL A 176 -6.68 8.86 13.40
C VAL A 176 -6.61 9.74 14.64
N ASP A 177 -5.91 9.26 15.66
CA ASP A 177 -5.84 9.90 16.96
C ASP A 177 -5.07 11.23 16.91
N GLY A 178 -4.07 11.36 16.03
CA GLY A 178 -3.43 12.65 15.76
C GLY A 178 -4.36 13.71 15.15
N SER A 179 -5.32 13.30 14.31
CA SER A 179 -6.31 14.20 13.70
C SER A 179 -7.53 14.49 14.60
N ASN A 180 -7.65 13.76 15.72
CA ASN A 180 -8.83 13.73 16.57
C ASN A 180 -8.94 14.88 17.58
N LYS A 181 -8.11 15.92 17.50
CA LYS A 181 -8.25 17.10 18.38
C LYS A 181 -9.64 17.79 18.26
N TYR A 182 -10.43 17.43 17.24
CA TYR A 182 -11.80 17.90 16.99
C TYR A 182 -12.90 16.89 17.35
N ILE A 183 -12.57 15.69 17.82
CA ILE A 183 -13.54 14.62 18.12
C ILE A 183 -13.49 14.28 19.63
N ASN A 184 -13.55 15.31 20.48
CA ASN A 184 -13.62 15.12 21.93
C ASN A 184 -15.02 14.69 22.40
N THR A 185 -16.03 14.71 21.51
CA THR A 185 -17.41 14.32 21.85
C THR A 185 -17.74 12.87 21.48
N GLU A 186 -16.95 12.18 20.65
CA GLU A 186 -17.16 10.75 20.35
C GLU A 186 -16.22 9.80 21.12
N GLU A 187 -15.41 10.31 22.04
CA GLU A 187 -14.44 9.51 22.79
C GLU A 187 -15.11 8.38 23.60
N GLU A 188 -16.31 8.64 24.14
CA GLU A 188 -17.13 7.64 24.83
C GLU A 188 -17.67 6.55 23.88
N SER A 189 -18.22 6.93 22.72
CA SER A 189 -18.68 5.96 21.71
C SER A 189 -17.54 5.14 21.09
N ARG A 190 -16.34 5.73 21.03
CA ARG A 190 -15.11 5.05 20.57
C ARG A 190 -14.57 4.10 21.61
N SER A 191 -14.62 4.46 22.89
CA SER A 191 -14.31 3.57 24.01
C SER A 191 -15.18 2.31 23.94
N GLU A 192 -16.49 2.47 23.76
CA GLU A 192 -17.40 1.32 23.68
C GLU A 192 -17.19 0.50 22.39
N SER A 193 -17.01 1.17 21.25
CA SER A 193 -16.74 0.49 19.98
C SER A 193 -15.40 -0.26 19.99
N LYS A 194 -14.34 0.34 20.56
CA LYS A 194 -13.03 -0.32 20.77
C LYS A 194 -13.18 -1.52 21.71
N LYS A 195 -13.97 -1.39 22.78
CA LYS A 195 -14.26 -2.48 23.71
C LYS A 195 -14.99 -3.63 23.03
N ARG A 196 -16.10 -3.36 22.33
CA ARG A 196 -16.83 -4.35 21.52
C ARG A 196 -15.95 -5.01 20.47
N LEU A 197 -15.10 -4.22 19.80
CA LEU A 197 -14.18 -4.75 18.80
C LEU A 197 -13.13 -5.69 19.39
N LYS A 198 -12.69 -5.42 20.62
CA LYS A 198 -11.74 -6.21 21.39
C LYS A 198 -12.41 -7.49 21.91
N ASP A 199 -13.64 -7.40 22.37
CA ASP A 199 -14.42 -8.55 22.84
C ASP A 199 -14.75 -9.52 21.69
N TRP A 200 -14.91 -9.03 20.46
CA TRP A 200 -15.09 -9.84 19.26
C TRP A 200 -13.78 -10.32 18.63
N THR A 201 -12.64 -10.18 19.32
CA THR A 201 -11.37 -10.73 18.84
C THR A 201 -11.10 -12.13 19.39
N HIS A 202 -11.11 -13.13 18.51
CA HIS A 202 -10.60 -14.46 18.82
C HIS A 202 -9.06 -14.46 18.68
N GLY A 203 -8.34 -14.28 19.78
CA GLY A 203 -6.89 -14.50 19.88
C GLY A 203 -5.99 -13.29 19.68
N LYS A 204 -4.68 -13.49 19.91
CA LYS A 204 -3.62 -12.49 19.65
C LYS A 204 -3.52 -12.26 18.14
N ARG A 205 -3.59 -11.01 17.71
CA ARG A 205 -3.47 -10.62 16.31
C ARG A 205 -2.13 -9.99 16.04
N ASP A 206 -1.65 -10.18 14.81
CA ASP A 206 -0.51 -9.45 14.32
C ASP A 206 -0.90 -7.99 14.06
N LEU A 207 0.06 -7.08 14.20
CA LEU A 207 -0.15 -5.66 13.98
C LEU A 207 -0.55 -5.36 12.51
N SER A 208 -0.09 -6.19 11.57
CA SER A 208 -0.51 -6.13 10.17
C SER A 208 -2.02 -6.37 9.99
N ASP A 209 -2.58 -7.34 10.71
CA ASP A 209 -4.02 -7.64 10.69
C ASP A 209 -4.83 -6.52 11.35
N GLU A 210 -4.31 -5.89 12.40
CA GLU A 210 -4.94 -4.71 13.00
C GLU A 210 -4.97 -3.54 12.01
N ASN A 211 -3.88 -3.30 11.29
CA ASN A 211 -3.77 -2.23 10.29
C ASN A 211 -4.80 -2.41 9.16
N PHE A 212 -5.01 -3.62 8.65
CA PHE A 212 -6.05 -3.86 7.63
C PHE A 212 -7.48 -3.83 8.17
N ARG A 213 -7.67 -4.03 9.48
CA ARG A 213 -8.99 -3.95 10.11
C ARG A 213 -9.44 -2.50 10.30
N ALA A 214 -8.52 -1.59 10.56
CA ALA A 214 -8.77 -0.16 10.76
C ALA A 214 -9.74 0.47 9.71
N PRO A 215 -9.47 0.40 8.40
CA PRO A 215 -10.36 0.96 7.39
C PRO A 215 -11.72 0.26 7.33
N ILE A 216 -11.79 -1.05 7.63
CA ILE A 216 -13.06 -1.79 7.63
C ILE A 216 -13.97 -1.27 8.76
N VAL A 217 -13.40 -1.08 9.95
CA VAL A 217 -14.14 -0.56 11.13
C VAL A 217 -14.67 0.84 10.85
N LEU A 218 -13.86 1.68 10.21
CA LEU A 218 -14.28 3.04 9.87
C LEU A 218 -15.34 3.07 8.77
N ALA A 219 -15.32 2.13 7.84
CA ALA A 219 -16.41 1.97 6.88
C ALA A 219 -17.74 1.63 7.59
N TYR A 220 -17.72 0.81 8.66
CA TYR A 220 -18.92 0.57 9.47
C TYR A 220 -19.39 1.82 10.22
N ASN A 221 -18.47 2.61 10.77
CA ASN A 221 -18.79 3.89 11.40
C ASN A 221 -19.30 4.93 10.40
N LEU A 222 -18.86 4.85 9.14
CA LEU A 222 -19.37 5.67 8.06
C LEU A 222 -20.81 5.28 7.71
N ARG A 223 -21.14 3.99 7.70
CA ARG A 223 -22.53 3.53 7.52
C ARG A 223 -23.44 4.06 8.60
N SER A 224 -23.04 4.00 9.87
CA SER A 224 -23.88 4.53 10.96
C SER A 224 -24.08 6.04 10.81
N GLU A 225 -23.06 6.79 10.37
CA GLU A 225 -23.19 8.22 10.07
C GLU A 225 -24.19 8.51 8.94
N ILE A 226 -24.15 7.73 7.86
CA ILE A 226 -25.11 7.84 6.76
C ILE A 226 -26.54 7.60 7.29
N MET A 227 -26.73 6.64 8.20
CA MET A 227 -28.04 6.33 8.79
C MET A 227 -28.54 7.38 9.80
N LYS A 228 -27.69 8.26 10.35
CA LYS A 228 -28.13 9.31 11.28
C LYS A 228 -29.16 10.25 10.67
N GLN A 229 -29.19 10.39 9.34
CA GLN A 229 -30.21 11.16 8.64
C GLN A 229 -31.64 10.72 8.99
N ARG A 230 -31.84 9.42 9.20
CA ARG A 230 -33.13 8.81 9.55
C ARG A 230 -33.56 9.15 10.97
N GLN A 231 -32.60 9.29 11.89
CA GLN A 231 -32.87 9.60 13.29
C GLN A 231 -33.10 11.09 13.50
N GLY A 232 -32.31 11.94 12.82
CA GLY A 232 -32.38 13.40 12.99
C GLY A 232 -33.62 14.03 12.33
N GLY A 233 -34.23 13.35 11.35
CA GLY A 233 -35.40 13.86 10.61
C GLY A 233 -35.13 15.22 9.93
N PHE A 234 -33.87 15.61 9.78
CA PHE A 234 -33.52 16.92 9.20
C PHE A 234 -33.75 16.93 7.69
N LEU A 235 -33.59 15.78 7.01
CA LEU A 235 -34.01 15.61 5.62
C LEU A 235 -35.54 15.49 5.47
N ASP A 236 -36.27 15.22 6.55
CA ASP A 236 -37.73 15.03 6.51
C ASP A 236 -38.50 16.35 6.72
N LYS A 237 -37.90 17.34 7.39
CA LYS A 237 -38.64 18.45 8.02
C LYS A 237 -39.05 19.60 7.10
N LYS A 238 -38.52 19.72 5.87
CA LYS A 238 -38.64 20.97 5.09
C LYS A 238 -39.45 20.92 3.80
N ARG A 239 -39.97 19.77 3.41
CA ARG A 239 -40.76 19.65 2.18
C ARG A 239 -42.24 19.42 2.52
N LYS A 240 -42.86 20.44 3.13
CA LYS A 240 -44.28 20.41 3.52
C LYS A 240 -45.24 20.13 2.35
N ASP A 241 -44.80 20.39 1.12
CA ASP A 241 -45.63 20.23 -0.09
C ASP A 241 -45.25 18.98 -0.91
N THR A 242 -44.22 18.24 -0.50
CA THR A 242 -43.81 17.00 -1.17
C THR A 242 -43.11 16.12 -0.13
N LYS A 243 -43.80 15.13 0.43
CA LYS A 243 -43.21 14.08 1.29
C LYS A 243 -42.23 13.22 0.49
N THR A 244 -41.11 13.77 0.07
CA THR A 244 -40.05 13.03 -0.58
C THR A 244 -38.98 12.76 0.46
N TYR A 245 -39.22 11.71 1.25
CA TYR A 245 -38.15 11.04 1.97
C TYR A 245 -37.10 10.60 0.96
N MET A 246 -35.83 10.57 1.36
CA MET A 246 -34.82 9.87 0.57
C MET A 246 -35.35 8.46 0.30
N HIS A 247 -35.48 8.11 -0.98
CA HIS A 247 -36.14 6.86 -1.32
C HIS A 247 -35.28 5.72 -0.76
N VAL A 248 -35.91 4.66 -0.23
CA VAL A 248 -35.17 3.51 0.34
C VAL A 248 -34.11 3.00 -0.66
N ASN A 249 -34.41 3.04 -1.95
CA ASN A 249 -33.48 2.69 -3.03
C ASN A 249 -32.22 3.60 -3.07
N GLU A 250 -32.35 4.90 -2.83
CA GLU A 250 -31.22 5.83 -2.79
C GLU A 250 -30.35 5.57 -1.56
N GLU A 251 -30.98 5.25 -0.42
CA GLU A 251 -30.29 4.87 0.82
C GLU A 251 -29.50 3.59 0.67
N LEU A 252 -30.14 2.56 0.11
CA LEU A 252 -29.48 1.30 -0.21
C LEU A 252 -28.35 1.50 -1.22
N LYS A 253 -28.48 2.44 -2.16
CA LYS A 253 -27.41 2.78 -3.10
C LYS A 253 -26.19 3.39 -2.40
N VAL A 254 -26.40 4.35 -1.51
CA VAL A 254 -25.32 4.99 -0.73
C VAL A 254 -24.64 3.97 0.20
N LEU A 255 -25.42 3.14 0.88
CA LEU A 255 -24.89 2.03 1.69
C LEU A 255 -24.14 0.98 0.84
N GLY A 256 -24.63 0.73 -0.37
CA GLY A 256 -24.02 -0.14 -1.37
C GLY A 256 -22.61 0.32 -1.72
N MET A 257 -22.40 1.62 -1.92
CA MET A 257 -21.06 2.18 -2.20
C MET A 257 -20.06 1.93 -1.05
N VAL A 258 -20.52 1.96 0.20
CA VAL A 258 -19.67 1.60 1.35
C VAL A 258 -19.39 0.08 1.37
N SER A 259 -20.35 -0.75 0.96
CA SER A 259 -20.13 -2.20 0.77
C SER A 259 -19.11 -2.49 -0.32
N ASP A 260 -19.19 -1.78 -1.45
CA ASP A 260 -18.26 -1.92 -2.56
C ASP A 260 -16.83 -1.53 -2.13
N TYR A 261 -16.71 -0.46 -1.35
CA TYR A 261 -15.45 -0.08 -0.72
C TYR A 261 -14.88 -1.21 0.16
N VAL A 262 -15.70 -1.78 1.06
CA VAL A 262 -15.25 -2.88 1.94
C VAL A 262 -14.85 -4.11 1.12
N ALA A 263 -15.61 -4.45 0.08
CA ALA A 263 -15.29 -5.55 -0.82
C ALA A 263 -13.96 -5.31 -1.55
N GLY A 264 -13.73 -4.11 -2.08
CA GLY A 264 -12.46 -3.72 -2.70
C GLY A 264 -11.29 -3.82 -1.72
N MET A 265 -11.47 -3.39 -0.48
CA MET A 265 -10.44 -3.50 0.56
C MET A 265 -10.12 -4.95 0.94
N LEU A 266 -11.13 -5.83 1.02
CA LEU A 266 -10.92 -7.26 1.30
C LEU A 266 -10.19 -7.96 0.15
N ARG A 267 -10.50 -7.62 -1.11
CA ARG A 267 -9.79 -8.12 -2.29
C ARG A 267 -8.35 -7.61 -2.36
N ALA A 268 -8.13 -6.33 -2.03
CA ALA A 268 -6.79 -5.79 -1.91
C ALA A 268 -5.98 -6.55 -0.83
N ARG A 269 -6.57 -6.77 0.35
CA ARG A 269 -5.95 -7.52 1.45
C ARG A 269 -5.55 -8.93 1.02
N SER A 270 -6.42 -9.68 0.35
CA SER A 270 -6.10 -11.05 -0.05
C SER A 270 -4.87 -11.11 -0.96
N LEU A 271 -4.73 -10.16 -1.89
CA LEU A 271 -3.52 -10.04 -2.73
C LEU A 271 -2.27 -9.69 -1.91
N PHE A 272 -2.36 -8.75 -0.98
CA PHE A 272 -1.21 -8.38 -0.15
C PHE A 272 -0.78 -9.51 0.80
N CYS A 273 -1.72 -10.28 1.35
CA CYS A 273 -1.40 -11.45 2.18
C CYS A 273 -0.72 -12.57 1.37
N ILE A 274 -1.17 -12.84 0.15
CA ILE A 274 -0.53 -13.80 -0.76
C ILE A 274 0.87 -13.30 -1.13
N HIS A 275 1.02 -12.00 -1.41
CA HIS A 275 2.32 -11.43 -1.75
C HIS A 275 3.29 -11.47 -0.56
N ILE A 276 2.83 -11.30 0.68
CA ILE A 276 3.64 -11.55 1.88
C ILE A 276 4.09 -13.01 1.95
N PHE A 277 3.29 -14.01 1.56
CA PHE A 277 3.78 -15.38 1.51
C PHE A 277 4.95 -15.53 0.52
N PHE A 278 4.89 -14.86 -0.62
CA PHE A 278 5.98 -14.83 -1.60
C PHE A 278 7.17 -13.92 -1.18
N CYS A 279 6.92 -12.84 -0.41
CA CYS A 279 7.93 -11.87 0.03
C CYS A 279 8.47 -12.09 1.46
N GLN A 280 7.85 -12.90 2.31
CA GLN A 280 8.50 -13.55 3.47
C GLN A 280 9.43 -14.64 2.97
N GLY A 281 9.12 -15.16 1.78
CA GLY A 281 10.13 -15.59 0.84
C GLY A 281 11.13 -14.51 0.41
N LYS A 282 11.35 -13.37 1.09
CA LYS A 282 12.59 -12.58 0.98
C LYS A 282 13.74 -13.34 1.57
N LYS A 283 13.51 -14.20 2.57
CA LYS A 283 14.49 -15.24 2.90
C LYS A 283 14.66 -16.19 1.72
N HIS A 284 13.59 -16.53 0.97
CA HIS A 284 13.61 -17.43 -0.19
C HIS A 284 13.98 -16.85 -1.57
N ILE A 285 13.93 -15.53 -1.76
CA ILE A 285 14.32 -14.78 -2.94
C ILE A 285 15.74 -14.27 -2.71
N LEU A 286 16.11 -13.86 -1.48
CA LEU A 286 17.52 -14.00 -1.10
C LEU A 286 17.93 -15.47 -1.09
N PHE A 287 17.07 -16.48 -0.96
CA PHE A 287 17.47 -17.89 -1.16
C PHE A 287 17.43 -18.30 -2.62
N PHE A 288 16.91 -17.51 -3.57
CA PHE A 288 16.92 -17.81 -5.01
C PHE A 288 17.99 -16.99 -5.72
N SER A 289 18.22 -15.77 -5.26
CA SER A 289 19.43 -14.99 -5.44
C SER A 289 20.59 -15.62 -4.66
N ASN A 290 20.41 -16.17 -3.45
CA ASN A 290 21.36 -17.09 -2.80
C ASN A 290 21.15 -18.54 -3.23
N LEU A 291 20.18 -18.94 -4.07
CA LEU A 291 20.25 -20.29 -4.67
C LEU A 291 21.14 -20.16 -5.88
N THR A 292 20.91 -19.14 -6.70
CA THR A 292 21.85 -18.81 -7.76
C THR A 292 23.21 -18.47 -7.14
N PHE A 293 23.32 -17.63 -6.11
CA PHE A 293 24.60 -17.35 -5.44
C PHE A 293 25.10 -18.54 -4.58
N ASN A 294 24.39 -19.10 -3.59
CA ASN A 294 24.86 -20.29 -2.83
C ASN A 294 24.77 -21.64 -3.58
N VAL A 295 24.36 -21.72 -4.84
CA VAL A 295 24.57 -22.93 -5.66
C VAL A 295 25.66 -22.66 -6.68
N PHE A 296 25.64 -21.53 -7.40
CA PHE A 296 26.76 -21.20 -8.31
C PHE A 296 28.05 -20.88 -7.56
N PHE A 297 28.01 -20.06 -6.50
CA PHE A 297 29.20 -19.59 -5.81
C PHE A 297 29.95 -20.73 -5.12
N PRO A 298 29.35 -21.68 -4.38
CA PRO A 298 30.08 -22.82 -3.84
C PRO A 298 30.36 -23.90 -4.88
N LEU A 299 29.61 -24.05 -5.98
CA LEU A 299 30.07 -24.91 -7.10
C LEU A 299 31.31 -24.30 -7.77
N LEU A 300 31.35 -22.98 -7.92
CA LEU A 300 32.51 -22.24 -8.40
C LEU A 300 33.67 -22.33 -7.40
N LEU A 301 33.39 -22.19 -6.10
CA LEU A 301 34.40 -22.29 -5.03
C LEU A 301 34.91 -23.73 -4.87
N LEU A 302 34.05 -24.74 -5.01
CA LEU A 302 34.45 -26.15 -5.04
C LEU A 302 35.26 -26.47 -6.29
N ALA A 303 34.89 -25.94 -7.46
CA ALA A 303 35.70 -26.07 -8.66
C ALA A 303 37.08 -25.42 -8.48
N ILE A 304 37.14 -24.21 -7.91
CA ILE A 304 38.40 -23.51 -7.61
C ILE A 304 39.22 -24.27 -6.55
N CYS A 305 38.61 -24.76 -5.47
CA CYS A 305 39.28 -25.55 -4.45
C CYS A 305 39.79 -26.89 -5.00
N HIS A 306 39.02 -27.57 -5.86
CA HIS A 306 39.43 -28.84 -6.46
C HIS A 306 40.59 -28.66 -7.46
N ILE A 307 40.69 -27.49 -8.10
CA ILE A 307 41.81 -27.12 -8.97
C ILE A 307 43.04 -26.73 -8.15
N LEU A 308 42.88 -26.02 -7.02
CA LEU A 308 44.00 -25.62 -6.16
C LEU A 308 44.55 -26.78 -5.30
N VAL A 309 43.76 -27.81 -5.03
CA VAL A 309 44.14 -28.95 -4.18
C VAL A 309 44.76 -30.10 -4.98
N GLN A 310 44.75 -30.08 -6.33
CA GLN A 310 45.55 -31.05 -7.05
C GLN A 310 47.04 -30.74 -6.84
N PRO A 311 47.79 -31.59 -6.12
CA PRO A 311 49.22 -31.40 -5.99
C PRO A 311 49.81 -31.50 -7.39
N SER A 312 50.64 -30.51 -7.74
CA SER A 312 51.50 -30.56 -8.91
C SER A 312 52.41 -31.78 -8.77
N THR A 313 51.96 -32.96 -9.21
CA THR A 313 52.81 -34.09 -9.49
C THR A 313 53.55 -33.77 -10.77
N ALA A 314 54.59 -32.97 -10.61
CA ALA A 314 55.76 -32.99 -11.47
C ALA A 314 56.69 -34.10 -10.98
#